data_AF-A0A2E0FKY1-F1
#
_entry.id   AF-A0A2E0FKY1-F1
#
_cell.length_a   1.000
_cell.length_b   1.000
_cell.length_c   1.000
_cell.angle_alpha   90.00
_cell.angle_beta   90.00
_cell.angle_gamma   90.00
#
_symmetry.space_group_name_H-M   'P 1'
#
loop_
_entity.id
_entity.type
_entity.pdbx_description
1 polymer ?
#
loop_
_entity_poly.entity_id
_entity_poly.type
_entity_poly.pdbx_seq_one_letter_code
_entity_poly.pdbx_strand_id
1 'polypeptide(L)'
;GKDRFNGQIFSQKPHIEEHKQFVLRTSGNDYRGTRFKDCLNAYLIRNLGIDYMAYQPVQLFINGQYWGLYNLREKINKHYLCYNHNADFDSSSIIMGRWVRQHGSAKDYMRMYRFFENLDTMDNSAYEKAKSMLDIRNYINYRAVQIFLNNSDSRGNIRYWNSRDLDGKFRMIFYDSDHSHGKYTRKFLEACLSDKRTHWYNPRWSTMYLVKLMEHPKFKEEFVGQLAHLLNSTLHYDTINYAVDRFVKLYENELPRDRELLPRYFRNSAISESNWLKKVDEIRKFAKLRSVHLRAEIDRLITGKGTYVLKIKGDTGSVVINGNSPIQLPFQGIYFKGVKLEVKAVGNDRLDFTGWLDGEKGSIRILYGGSDTITLEPKFKPVEVPVETPQIVSQIDADARSGVSPKISTKRSEEKTDGLLVYLSYVLITSGFVLIVAYYRRRAKLSQSV
;
A
#
# COMPACT_ATOMS: atom_id res chain seq x y z
N GLY A 1 19.84 -22.72 20.19
CA GLY A 1 18.38 -22.58 19.94
C GLY A 1 18.10 -22.84 18.47
N LYS A 2 16.83 -22.93 18.06
CA LYS A 2 16.48 -23.02 16.64
C LYS A 2 16.97 -21.79 15.88
N ASP A 3 17.31 -21.97 14.62
CA ASP A 3 17.89 -20.91 13.79
C ASP A 3 16.90 -19.82 13.38
N ARG A 4 15.59 -20.06 13.49
CA ARG A 4 14.52 -19.22 12.94
C ARG A 4 13.30 -19.21 13.88
N PHE A 5 12.54 -18.12 13.79
CA PHE A 5 11.25 -17.96 14.45
C PHE A 5 10.15 -18.37 13.47
N ASN A 6 9.24 -19.24 13.90
CA ASN A 6 8.14 -19.73 13.07
C ASN A 6 6.81 -19.11 13.55
N GLY A 7 5.91 -18.82 12.60
CA GLY A 7 4.58 -18.28 12.82
C GLY A 7 4.32 -17.00 12.02
N GLN A 8 3.04 -16.72 11.80
CA GLN A 8 2.58 -15.49 11.15
C GLN A 8 2.65 -14.31 12.14
N ILE A 9 3.81 -13.68 12.24
CA ILE A 9 4.05 -12.60 13.23
C ILE A 9 3.44 -11.26 12.79
N PHE A 10 3.40 -11.00 11.48
CA PHE A 10 2.94 -9.73 10.93
C PHE A 10 1.68 -9.91 10.09
N SER A 11 0.55 -9.42 10.58
CA SER A 11 -0.76 -9.53 9.90
C SER A 11 -0.81 -8.83 8.54
N GLN A 12 0.09 -7.88 8.27
CA GLN A 12 0.18 -7.21 6.98
C GLN A 12 0.87 -8.07 5.92
N LYS A 13 1.58 -9.14 6.31
CA LYS A 13 2.29 -10.07 5.42
C LYS A 13 2.08 -11.52 5.88
N PRO A 14 0.83 -12.02 5.85
CA PRO A 14 0.48 -13.32 6.45
C PRO A 14 1.12 -14.51 5.72
N HIS A 15 1.60 -14.33 4.48
CA HIS A 15 2.31 -15.35 3.72
C HIS A 15 3.74 -15.62 4.23
N ILE A 16 4.28 -14.76 5.11
CA ILE A 16 5.60 -14.95 5.71
C ILE A 16 5.42 -15.63 7.07
N GLU A 17 5.79 -16.91 7.15
CA GLU A 17 5.62 -17.74 8.35
C GLU A 17 6.95 -18.07 9.04
N GLU A 18 8.06 -17.58 8.49
CA GLU A 18 9.40 -17.85 9.00
C GLU A 18 10.24 -16.58 9.00
N HIS A 19 10.93 -16.32 10.10
CA HIS A 19 11.72 -15.11 10.30
C HIS A 19 13.08 -15.44 10.89
N LYS A 20 14.15 -14.92 10.28
CA LYS A 20 15.51 -15.06 10.82
C LYS A 20 15.78 -14.06 11.95
N GLN A 21 15.27 -12.84 11.81
CA GLN A 21 15.55 -11.72 12.71
C GLN A 21 14.39 -10.72 12.72
N PHE A 22 14.21 -10.07 13.86
CA PHE A 22 13.34 -8.90 14.01
C PHE A 22 14.14 -7.68 14.46
N VAL A 23 13.54 -6.50 14.35
CA VAL A 23 14.03 -5.28 14.98
C VAL A 23 13.02 -4.82 16.00
N LEU A 24 13.45 -4.58 17.21
CA LEU A 24 12.64 -3.89 18.21
C LEU A 24 12.98 -2.39 18.17
N ARG A 25 12.04 -1.57 17.68
CA ARG A 25 12.25 -0.11 17.53
C ARG A 25 11.60 0.66 18.67
N THR A 26 12.33 1.66 19.17
CA THR A 26 11.90 2.65 20.19
C THR A 26 11.16 3.85 19.61
N SER A 27 10.79 3.79 18.33
CA SER A 27 10.15 4.86 17.55
C SER A 27 11.06 6.06 17.22
N GLY A 28 12.38 5.95 17.38
CA GLY A 28 13.35 6.91 16.84
C GLY A 28 13.07 8.34 17.30
N ASN A 29 12.95 9.29 16.37
CA ASN A 29 12.60 10.69 16.64
C ASN A 29 11.18 10.87 17.19
N ASP A 30 10.32 9.87 17.07
CA ASP A 30 8.96 9.86 17.60
C ASP A 30 8.85 9.20 18.99
N TYR A 31 9.97 8.89 19.65
CA TYR A 31 9.96 8.22 20.96
C TYR A 31 9.22 8.99 22.07
N ARG A 32 9.16 10.33 21.95
CA ARG A 32 8.42 11.30 22.80
C ARG A 32 7.20 11.90 22.09
N GLY A 33 6.80 11.35 20.96
CA GLY A 33 5.65 11.80 20.20
C GLY A 33 4.53 10.77 20.27
N THR A 34 4.00 10.41 19.10
CA THR A 34 2.91 9.43 19.01
C THR A 34 3.37 7.99 19.19
N ARG A 35 4.67 7.75 18.97
CA ARG A 35 5.36 6.45 18.89
C ARG A 35 4.92 5.55 17.73
N PHE A 36 3.93 5.93 16.93
CA PHE A 36 3.45 5.12 15.81
C PHE A 36 3.72 5.71 14.42
N LYS A 37 4.34 6.90 14.29
CA LYS A 37 4.52 7.57 12.99
C LYS A 37 5.10 6.68 11.90
N ASP A 38 6.15 5.93 12.21
CA ASP A 38 6.81 5.07 11.22
C ASP A 38 5.94 3.88 10.79
N CYS A 39 5.17 3.30 11.72
CA CYS A 39 4.21 2.24 11.42
C CYS A 39 3.00 2.77 10.64
N LEU A 40 2.53 3.97 10.98
CA LEU A 40 1.48 4.69 10.26
C LEU A 40 1.87 4.92 8.79
N ASN A 41 3.08 5.41 8.54
CA ASN A 41 3.53 5.65 7.19
C ASN A 41 3.68 4.34 6.39
N ALA A 42 4.22 3.28 7.01
CA ALA A 42 4.27 1.94 6.41
C ALA A 42 2.86 1.40 6.08
N TYR A 43 1.89 1.60 6.96
CA TYR A 43 0.49 1.29 6.70
C TYR A 43 0.00 2.03 5.47
N LEU A 44 0.15 3.36 5.41
CA LEU A 44 -0.40 4.16 4.31
C LEU A 44 0.11 3.69 2.94
N ILE A 45 1.39 3.33 2.81
CA ILE A 45 1.99 2.97 1.52
C ILE A 45 1.82 1.51 1.09
N ARG A 46 1.23 0.65 1.93
CA ARG A 46 1.25 -0.82 1.77
C ARG A 46 0.75 -1.35 0.41
N ASN A 47 -0.10 -0.57 -0.28
CA ASN A 47 -0.69 -0.93 -1.57
C ASN A 47 -0.09 -0.14 -2.75
N LEU A 48 1.03 0.56 -2.56
CA LEU A 48 1.66 1.39 -3.61
C LEU A 48 2.75 0.66 -4.40
N GLY A 49 2.94 -0.64 -4.16
CA GLY A 49 4.05 -1.40 -4.74
C GLY A 49 5.42 -0.91 -4.26
N ILE A 50 5.49 -0.30 -3.07
CA ILE A 50 6.72 0.08 -2.39
C ILE A 50 6.96 -0.92 -1.25
N ASP A 51 8.17 -1.45 -1.16
CA ASP A 51 8.56 -2.29 -0.04
C ASP A 51 8.60 -1.52 1.27
N TYR A 52 8.19 -2.17 2.37
CA TYR A 52 8.20 -1.58 3.70
C TYR A 52 8.48 -2.63 4.77
N MET A 53 8.93 -2.17 5.94
CA MET A 53 9.08 -3.02 7.12
C MET A 53 7.71 -3.28 7.75
N ALA A 54 7.24 -4.53 7.74
CA ALA A 54 6.05 -4.91 8.51
C ALA A 54 6.21 -4.61 10.01
N TYR A 55 5.10 -4.52 10.73
CA TYR A 55 5.10 -4.02 12.11
C TYR A 55 4.07 -4.66 13.00
N GLN A 56 4.42 -4.79 14.28
CA GLN A 56 3.56 -5.25 15.36
C GLN A 56 3.93 -4.48 16.64
N PRO A 57 3.05 -3.64 17.22
CA PRO A 57 3.28 -3.06 18.54
C PRO A 57 3.35 -4.18 19.59
N VAL A 58 4.32 -4.11 20.50
CA VAL A 58 4.56 -5.13 21.54
C VAL A 58 4.94 -4.48 22.87
N GLN A 59 4.53 -5.11 23.96
CA GLN A 59 5.05 -4.81 25.29
C GLN A 59 6.32 -5.62 25.51
N LEU A 60 7.41 -4.97 25.92
CA LEU A 60 8.67 -5.66 26.22
C LEU A 60 8.76 -5.97 27.71
N PHE A 61 9.13 -7.20 28.04
CA PHE A 61 9.54 -7.59 29.39
C PHE A 61 10.95 -8.18 29.37
N ILE A 62 11.82 -7.75 30.28
CA ILE A 62 13.17 -8.32 30.47
C ILE A 62 13.27 -8.77 31.92
N ASN A 63 13.54 -10.06 32.13
CA ASN A 63 13.58 -10.70 33.45
C ASN A 63 12.33 -10.42 34.31
N GLY A 64 11.15 -10.49 33.69
CA GLY A 64 9.87 -10.21 34.35
C GLY A 64 9.56 -8.73 34.59
N GLN A 65 10.52 -7.83 34.36
CA GLN A 65 10.28 -6.38 34.47
C GLN A 65 9.72 -5.84 33.16
N TYR A 66 8.75 -4.93 33.23
CA TYR A 66 8.20 -4.24 32.06
C TYR A 66 9.13 -3.12 31.58
N TRP A 67 9.39 -3.06 30.27
CA TRP A 67 10.33 -2.12 29.64
C TRP A 67 9.68 -1.12 28.69
N GLY A 68 8.34 -1.13 28.59
CA GLY A 68 7.62 -0.20 27.73
C GLY A 68 7.04 -0.83 26.47
N LEU A 69 6.32 0.00 25.73
CA LEU A 69 5.80 -0.29 24.40
C LEU A 69 6.89 -0.09 23.34
N TYR A 70 7.07 -1.08 22.47
CA TYR A 70 7.97 -1.04 21.32
C TYR A 70 7.25 -1.39 20.03
N ASN A 71 7.88 -1.06 18.92
CA ASN A 71 7.48 -1.53 17.61
C ASN A 71 8.36 -2.71 17.21
N LEU A 72 7.82 -3.93 17.26
CA LEU A 72 8.44 -5.06 16.58
C LEU A 72 8.32 -4.83 15.08
N ARG A 73 9.43 -4.92 14.36
CA ARG A 73 9.49 -4.69 12.92
C ARG A 73 10.20 -5.81 12.21
N GLU A 74 9.76 -6.05 10.99
CA GLU A 74 10.46 -6.88 10.03
C GLU A 74 11.86 -6.30 9.76
N LYS A 75 12.89 -7.14 9.78
CA LYS A 75 14.25 -6.71 9.44
C LYS A 75 14.46 -6.77 7.93
N ILE A 76 14.82 -5.64 7.33
CA ILE A 76 15.41 -5.62 5.97
C ILE A 76 16.84 -6.17 6.06
N ASN A 77 16.98 -7.49 5.97
CA ASN A 77 18.25 -8.21 5.90
C ASN A 77 18.38 -8.95 4.56
N LYS A 78 19.43 -9.75 4.42
CA LYS A 78 19.71 -10.59 3.25
C LYS A 78 18.61 -11.57 2.84
N HIS A 79 17.70 -11.93 3.74
CA HIS A 79 16.57 -12.83 3.46
C HIS A 79 15.26 -12.08 3.14
N TYR A 80 15.24 -10.75 3.27
CA TYR A 80 14.02 -9.95 3.10
C TYR A 80 13.36 -10.21 1.74
N LEU A 81 14.14 -10.23 0.66
CA LEU A 81 13.64 -10.40 -0.70
C LEU A 81 13.16 -11.83 -0.97
N CYS A 82 13.78 -12.83 -0.35
CA CYS A 82 13.30 -14.21 -0.42
C CYS A 82 11.88 -14.31 0.17
N TYR A 83 11.64 -13.70 1.34
CA TYR A 83 10.34 -13.76 2.00
C TYR A 83 9.26 -12.94 1.30
N ASN A 84 9.62 -11.76 0.77
CA ASN A 84 8.65 -10.80 0.25
C ASN A 84 8.37 -10.95 -1.24
N HIS A 85 9.33 -11.47 -2.01
CA HIS A 85 9.28 -11.51 -3.47
C HIS A 85 9.58 -12.87 -4.06
N ASN A 86 9.82 -13.90 -3.24
CA ASN A 86 10.32 -15.21 -3.68
C ASN A 86 11.59 -15.09 -4.55
N ALA A 87 12.37 -14.03 -4.35
CA ALA A 87 13.61 -13.81 -5.07
C ALA A 87 14.71 -14.72 -4.52
N ASP A 88 15.50 -15.30 -5.41
CA ASP A 88 16.64 -16.13 -5.00
C ASP A 88 17.66 -15.29 -4.20
N PHE A 89 18.24 -15.93 -3.20
CA PHE A 89 19.15 -15.30 -2.26
C PHE A 89 20.40 -14.77 -2.95
N ASP A 90 20.93 -15.52 -3.92
CA ASP A 90 22.20 -15.20 -4.61
C ASP A 90 22.01 -14.23 -5.80
N SER A 91 20.79 -14.15 -6.35
CA SER A 91 20.43 -13.19 -7.40
C SER A 91 20.08 -11.80 -6.86
N SER A 92 19.73 -11.73 -5.58
CA SER A 92 19.23 -10.56 -4.86
C SER A 92 20.34 -9.60 -4.40
N SER A 93 20.11 -8.30 -4.47
CA SER A 93 21.00 -7.28 -3.89
C SER A 93 20.21 -6.20 -3.15
N ILE A 94 20.76 -5.73 -2.02
CA ILE A 94 20.21 -4.62 -1.23
C ILE A 94 21.32 -3.61 -0.99
N ILE A 95 21.07 -2.36 -1.39
CA ILE A 95 22.00 -1.24 -1.28
C ILE A 95 21.37 -0.15 -0.40
N MET A 96 22.19 0.46 0.45
CA MET A 96 21.80 1.55 1.36
C MET A 96 22.58 2.82 1.01
N GLY A 97 21.87 3.94 1.01
CA GLY A 97 22.40 5.27 0.73
C GLY A 97 23.23 5.30 -0.55
N ARG A 98 24.40 5.95 -0.46
CA ARG A 98 25.38 5.98 -1.53
C ARG A 98 26.40 4.85 -1.33
N TRP A 99 26.35 3.83 -2.18
CA TRP A 99 27.35 2.75 -2.26
C TRP A 99 27.39 1.70 -1.14
N VAL A 100 26.54 1.77 -0.11
CA VAL A 100 26.65 0.82 1.01
C VAL A 100 25.94 -0.49 0.68
N ARG A 101 26.72 -1.53 0.38
CA ARG A 101 26.19 -2.87 0.15
C ARG A 101 25.73 -3.52 1.45
N GLN A 102 24.44 -3.84 1.55
CA GLN A 102 23.88 -4.61 2.66
C GLN A 102 23.80 -6.10 2.33
N HIS A 103 23.49 -6.44 1.07
CA HIS A 103 23.44 -7.82 0.56
C HIS A 103 23.76 -7.87 -0.94
N GLY A 104 24.21 -9.03 -1.43
CA GLY A 104 24.41 -9.28 -2.86
C GLY A 104 25.61 -8.56 -3.48
N SER A 105 25.40 -7.92 -4.62
CA SER A 105 26.43 -7.24 -5.41
C SER A 105 26.06 -5.78 -5.69
N ALA A 106 27.02 -4.87 -5.54
CA ALA A 106 26.84 -3.45 -5.86
C ALA A 106 27.07 -3.11 -7.35
N LYS A 107 27.45 -4.09 -8.18
CA LYS A 107 27.82 -3.86 -9.59
C LYS A 107 26.68 -3.22 -10.39
N ASP A 108 25.46 -3.73 -10.25
CA ASP A 108 24.30 -3.26 -11.03
C ASP A 108 23.90 -1.85 -10.59
N TYR A 109 23.97 -1.58 -9.28
CA TYR A 109 23.74 -0.25 -8.71
C TYR A 109 24.79 0.75 -9.22
N MET A 110 26.06 0.35 -9.28
CA MET A 110 27.15 1.17 -9.82
C MET A 110 26.96 1.51 -11.29
N ARG A 111 26.44 0.57 -12.10
CA ARG A 111 26.09 0.87 -13.49
C ARG A 111 24.95 1.89 -13.58
N MET A 112 23.86 1.69 -12.83
CA MET A 112 22.74 2.63 -12.83
C MET A 112 23.16 4.02 -12.32
N TYR A 113 23.86 4.08 -11.19
CA TYR A 113 24.31 5.34 -10.61
C TYR A 113 25.22 6.10 -11.57
N ARG A 114 26.23 5.45 -12.15
CA ARG A 114 27.16 6.09 -13.11
C ARG A 114 26.46 6.52 -14.38
N PHE A 115 25.47 5.76 -14.85
CA PHE A 115 24.62 6.19 -15.95
C PHE A 115 23.98 7.54 -15.65
N PHE A 116 23.29 7.69 -14.52
CA PHE A 116 22.67 8.98 -14.15
C PHE A 116 23.68 10.08 -13.83
N GLU A 117 24.82 9.75 -13.23
CA GLU A 117 25.87 10.72 -12.86
C GLU A 117 26.53 11.35 -14.09
N ASN A 118 26.77 10.54 -15.14
CA ASN A 118 27.41 10.98 -16.37
C ASN A 118 26.39 11.38 -17.47
N LEU A 119 25.09 11.32 -17.18
CA LEU A 119 24.07 11.66 -18.16
C LEU A 119 23.95 13.17 -18.29
N ASP A 120 24.21 13.71 -19.48
CA ASP A 120 24.05 15.14 -19.75
C ASP A 120 22.58 15.52 -19.84
N THR A 121 21.81 14.84 -20.70
CA THR A 121 20.38 15.11 -20.97
C THR A 121 19.53 13.84 -20.90
N MET A 122 18.33 13.93 -20.33
CA MET A 122 17.35 12.83 -20.35
C MET A 122 16.47 12.86 -21.62
N ASP A 123 17.05 12.45 -22.75
CA ASP A 123 16.30 12.22 -24.00
C ASP A 123 15.49 10.89 -23.97
N ASN A 124 14.80 10.56 -25.07
CA ASN A 124 14.00 9.34 -25.17
C ASN A 124 14.85 8.06 -24.97
N SER A 125 16.06 8.01 -25.54
CA SER A 125 16.95 6.84 -25.45
C SER A 125 17.47 6.65 -24.02
N ALA A 126 17.88 7.74 -23.38
CA ALA A 126 18.25 7.77 -21.98
C ALA A 126 17.08 7.37 -21.08
N TYR A 127 15.85 7.80 -21.39
CA TYR A 127 14.67 7.43 -20.62
C TYR A 127 14.33 5.94 -20.76
N GLU A 128 14.42 5.36 -21.96
CA GLU A 128 14.29 3.91 -22.15
C GLU A 128 15.38 3.14 -21.37
N LYS A 129 16.62 3.65 -21.39
CA LYS A 129 17.71 3.05 -20.62
C LYS A 129 17.44 3.14 -19.12
N ALA A 130 16.96 4.27 -18.62
CA ALA A 130 16.59 4.44 -17.22
C ALA A 130 15.51 3.44 -16.79
N LYS A 131 14.45 3.25 -17.60
CA LYS A 131 13.38 2.27 -17.38
C LYS A 131 13.86 0.82 -17.34
N SER A 132 14.96 0.51 -18.04
CA SER A 132 15.57 -0.82 -17.99
C SER A 132 16.30 -1.10 -16.67
N MET A 133 16.65 -0.06 -15.91
CA MET A 133 17.42 -0.18 -14.66
C MET A 133 16.60 0.16 -13.40
N LEU A 134 15.58 1.00 -13.51
CA LEU A 134 14.79 1.51 -12.40
C LEU A 134 13.30 1.31 -12.70
N ASP A 135 12.57 0.75 -11.75
CA ASP A 135 11.11 0.71 -11.81
C ASP A 135 10.55 2.13 -11.59
N ILE A 136 10.18 2.79 -12.68
CA ILE A 136 9.75 4.20 -12.67
C ILE A 136 8.50 4.40 -11.82
N ARG A 137 7.52 3.49 -11.86
CA ARG A 137 6.28 3.63 -11.09
C ARG A 137 6.56 3.49 -9.60
N ASN A 138 7.35 2.49 -9.20
CA ASN A 138 7.80 2.34 -7.82
C ASN A 138 8.58 3.58 -7.34
N TYR A 139 9.50 4.10 -8.16
CA TYR A 139 10.30 5.27 -7.82
C TYR A 139 9.44 6.54 -7.66
N ILE A 140 8.49 6.79 -8.56
CA ILE A 140 7.54 7.90 -8.47
C ILE A 140 6.73 7.80 -7.18
N ASN A 141 6.17 6.62 -6.87
CA ASN A 141 5.39 6.41 -5.65
C ASN A 141 6.23 6.69 -4.40
N TYR A 142 7.46 6.15 -4.34
CA TYR A 142 8.38 6.38 -3.23
C TYR A 142 8.70 7.87 -3.04
N ARG A 143 9.04 8.59 -4.12
CA ARG A 143 9.36 10.02 -4.05
C ARG A 143 8.15 10.85 -3.67
N ALA A 144 6.99 10.58 -4.26
CA ALA A 144 5.74 11.26 -3.95
C ALA A 144 5.41 11.18 -2.46
N VAL A 145 5.50 9.98 -1.87
CA VAL A 145 5.30 9.76 -0.43
C VAL A 145 6.33 10.53 0.39
N GLN A 146 7.63 10.37 0.13
CA GLN A 146 8.67 11.04 0.93
C GLN A 146 8.54 12.57 0.87
N ILE A 147 8.17 13.12 -0.30
CA ILE A 147 7.93 14.56 -0.51
C ILE A 147 6.70 15.03 0.26
N PHE A 148 5.61 14.28 0.23
CA PHE A 148 4.43 14.61 1.01
C PHE A 148 4.74 14.61 2.50
N LEU A 149 5.37 13.55 3.01
CA LEU A 149 5.71 13.34 4.41
C LEU A 149 6.73 14.34 4.98
N ASN A 150 7.41 15.13 4.13
CA ASN A 150 8.48 16.04 4.55
C ASN A 150 9.60 15.33 5.32
N ASN A 151 9.88 14.06 5.02
CA ASN A 151 10.87 13.28 5.73
C ASN A 151 12.29 13.80 5.42
N SER A 152 12.85 14.61 6.32
CA SER A 152 14.20 15.21 6.15
C SER A 152 15.26 14.16 5.87
N ASP A 153 15.09 12.98 6.46
CA ASP A 153 16.11 11.94 6.50
C ASP A 153 16.09 11.04 5.25
N SER A 154 15.02 11.11 4.46
CA SER A 154 14.81 10.33 3.21
C SER A 154 15.83 10.59 2.09
N ARG A 155 16.84 11.42 2.36
CA ARG A 155 17.93 11.82 1.46
C ARG A 155 19.28 11.21 1.86
N GLY A 156 19.40 10.70 3.08
CA GLY A 156 20.53 9.86 3.51
C GLY A 156 20.09 8.41 3.76
N ASN A 157 18.87 8.25 4.27
CA ASN A 157 18.23 6.97 4.55
C ASN A 157 17.41 6.47 3.36
N ILE A 158 18.13 5.95 2.38
CA ILE A 158 17.54 5.36 1.17
C ILE A 158 17.97 3.90 1.08
N ARG A 159 17.04 3.02 0.72
CA ARG A 159 17.35 1.61 0.41
C ARG A 159 16.81 1.26 -0.96
N TYR A 160 17.64 0.56 -1.71
CA TYR A 160 17.34 0.04 -3.04
C TYR A 160 17.48 -1.47 -3.00
N TRP A 161 16.68 -2.15 -3.80
CA TRP A 161 16.88 -3.56 -4.07
C TRP A 161 16.66 -3.87 -5.54
N ASN A 162 17.32 -4.93 -6.01
CA ASN A 162 17.05 -5.55 -7.30
C ASN A 162 17.32 -7.05 -7.21
N SER A 163 16.77 -7.81 -8.17
CA SER A 163 17.04 -9.24 -8.28
C SER A 163 17.13 -9.67 -9.75
N ARG A 164 18.17 -10.44 -10.10
CA ARG A 164 18.46 -10.82 -11.50
C ARG A 164 17.58 -11.92 -12.08
N ASP A 165 17.03 -12.76 -11.21
CA ASP A 165 16.06 -13.81 -11.54
C ASP A 165 14.63 -13.26 -11.70
N LEU A 166 14.38 -12.04 -11.20
CA LEU A 166 13.20 -11.25 -11.53
C LEU A 166 13.48 -10.41 -12.79
N ASP A 167 13.15 -9.12 -12.78
CA ASP A 167 13.35 -8.22 -13.93
C ASP A 167 14.63 -7.38 -13.86
N GLY A 168 15.48 -7.59 -12.85
CA GLY A 168 16.74 -6.88 -12.67
C GLY A 168 16.63 -5.39 -12.29
N LYS A 169 15.41 -4.83 -12.24
CA LYS A 169 15.18 -3.39 -11.99
C LYS A 169 15.33 -3.05 -10.51
N PHE A 170 15.86 -1.87 -10.25
CA PHE A 170 15.90 -1.30 -8.91
C PHE A 170 14.51 -0.82 -8.47
N ARG A 171 14.19 -1.15 -7.22
CA ARG A 171 13.02 -0.69 -6.48
C ARG A 171 13.43 -0.14 -5.13
N MET A 172 12.61 0.76 -4.59
CA MET A 172 12.83 1.44 -3.33
C MET A 172 12.24 0.65 -2.16
N ILE A 173 12.93 0.64 -1.01
CA ILE A 173 12.38 0.18 0.27
C ILE A 173 12.17 1.39 1.17
N PHE A 174 10.92 1.58 1.61
CA PHE A 174 10.53 2.60 2.56
C PHE A 174 10.85 2.16 4.00
N TYR A 175 11.63 2.98 4.69
CA TYR A 175 11.98 2.79 6.08
C TYR A 175 12.35 4.14 6.72
N ASP A 176 12.42 4.16 8.05
CA ASP A 176 12.93 5.28 8.85
C ASP A 176 12.22 6.61 8.57
N SER A 177 10.92 6.62 8.88
CA SER A 177 10.06 7.77 8.64
C SER A 177 9.53 8.42 9.92
N ASP A 178 10.12 8.13 11.09
CA ASP A 178 9.72 8.77 12.35
C ASP A 178 10.03 10.29 12.40
N HIS A 179 10.96 10.75 11.57
CA HIS A 179 11.29 12.17 11.35
C HIS A 179 10.47 12.83 10.22
N SER A 180 9.24 12.33 9.98
CA SER A 180 8.24 12.90 9.07
C SER A 180 7.20 13.77 9.80
N HIS A 181 6.27 14.36 9.04
CA HIS A 181 5.18 15.22 9.53
C HIS A 181 5.67 16.49 10.22
N GLY A 182 6.81 17.03 9.77
CA GLY A 182 7.35 18.31 10.23
C GLY A 182 6.52 19.52 9.77
N LYS A 183 7.12 20.70 9.65
CA LYS A 183 6.39 21.91 9.18
C LYS A 183 5.72 21.66 7.82
N TYR A 184 4.39 21.73 7.76
CA TYR A 184 3.62 21.43 6.53
C TYR A 184 3.97 22.35 5.35
N THR A 185 4.38 23.60 5.63
CA THR A 185 4.83 24.59 4.62
C THR A 185 6.28 24.42 4.17
N ARG A 186 6.95 23.32 4.55
CA ARG A 186 8.34 23.10 4.09
C ARG A 186 8.33 22.92 2.57
N LYS A 187 9.16 23.69 1.87
CA LYS A 187 9.39 23.63 0.41
C LYS A 187 10.24 22.41 0.03
N PHE A 188 9.74 21.23 0.39
CA PHE A 188 10.50 20.00 0.30
C PHE A 188 10.60 19.48 -1.14
N LEU A 189 9.56 19.72 -1.96
CA LEU A 189 9.60 19.39 -3.39
C LEU A 189 10.66 20.26 -4.09
N GLU A 190 10.66 21.57 -3.85
CA GLU A 190 11.67 22.49 -4.39
C GLU A 190 13.09 22.03 -4.04
N ALA A 191 13.33 21.69 -2.78
CA ALA A 191 14.62 21.16 -2.35
C ALA A 191 14.97 19.83 -3.05
N CYS A 192 14.01 18.95 -3.30
CA CYS A 192 14.23 17.69 -4.01
C CYS A 192 14.49 17.87 -5.52
N LEU A 193 14.04 18.98 -6.10
CA LEU A 193 14.25 19.33 -7.52
C LEU A 193 15.46 20.24 -7.73
N SER A 194 16.12 20.69 -6.67
CA SER A 194 17.28 21.56 -6.77
C SER A 194 18.50 20.80 -7.27
N ASP A 195 19.18 21.38 -8.26
CA ASP A 195 20.47 20.98 -8.78
C ASP A 195 21.62 21.35 -7.82
N LYS A 196 21.39 22.25 -6.86
CA LYS A 196 22.36 22.69 -5.84
C LYS A 196 22.06 22.03 -4.50
N ARG A 197 23.12 21.85 -3.69
CA ARG A 197 22.95 21.39 -2.30
C ARG A 197 22.25 22.49 -1.50
N THR A 198 20.96 22.33 -1.23
CA THR A 198 20.16 23.31 -0.47
C THR A 198 20.32 23.17 1.05
N HIS A 199 20.55 21.95 1.55
CA HIS A 199 20.71 21.67 2.97
C HIS A 199 21.78 20.60 3.21
N TRP A 200 22.32 20.52 4.44
CA TRP A 200 23.30 19.49 4.83
C TRP A 200 22.77 18.07 4.60
N TYR A 201 21.47 17.88 4.81
CA TYR A 201 20.74 16.63 4.60
C TYR A 201 20.20 16.46 3.17
N ASN A 202 20.64 17.26 2.19
CA ASN A 202 20.22 17.14 0.79
C ASN A 202 21.42 16.98 -0.16
N PRO A 203 22.19 15.88 -0.05
CA PRO A 203 23.34 15.67 -0.90
C PRO A 203 22.89 15.39 -2.35
N ARG A 204 23.60 15.95 -3.33
CA ARG A 204 23.27 15.87 -4.77
C ARG A 204 22.96 14.45 -5.26
N TRP A 205 23.75 13.47 -4.80
CA TRP A 205 23.57 12.06 -5.18
C TRP A 205 22.17 11.52 -4.84
N SER A 206 21.54 12.04 -3.79
CA SER A 206 20.25 11.54 -3.29
C SER A 206 19.06 12.06 -4.08
N THR A 207 19.18 13.19 -4.78
CA THR A 207 18.12 13.80 -5.60
C THR A 207 18.39 13.70 -7.09
N MET A 208 19.63 13.38 -7.50
CA MET A 208 20.08 13.28 -8.87
C MET A 208 19.11 12.53 -9.80
N TYR A 209 18.64 11.33 -9.40
CA TYR A 209 17.73 10.55 -10.24
C TYR A 209 16.41 11.30 -10.49
N LEU A 210 15.85 11.98 -9.47
CA LEU A 210 14.62 12.75 -9.64
C LEU A 210 14.87 13.95 -10.57
N VAL A 211 15.93 14.71 -10.32
CA VAL A 211 16.29 15.89 -11.13
C VAL A 211 16.46 15.50 -12.61
N LYS A 212 17.26 14.46 -12.89
CA LYS A 212 17.50 13.97 -14.25
C LYS A 212 16.24 13.43 -14.92
N LEU A 213 15.44 12.63 -14.21
CA LEU A 213 14.19 12.10 -14.77
C LEU A 213 13.17 13.22 -15.08
N MET A 214 13.12 14.28 -14.27
CA MET A 214 12.22 15.42 -14.49
C MET A 214 12.52 16.25 -15.75
N GLU A 215 13.69 16.07 -16.37
CA GLU A 215 14.00 16.64 -17.68
C GLU A 215 13.14 16.01 -18.80
N HIS A 216 12.74 14.74 -18.65
CA HIS A 216 11.93 14.04 -19.65
C HIS A 216 10.44 14.38 -19.53
N PRO A 217 9.76 14.84 -20.60
CA PRO A 217 8.35 15.25 -20.55
C PRO A 217 7.40 14.17 -20.04
N LYS A 218 7.58 12.92 -20.48
CA LYS A 218 6.74 11.78 -20.05
C LYS A 218 6.88 11.48 -18.56
N PHE A 219 8.10 11.50 -18.02
CA PHE A 219 8.30 11.27 -16.58
C PHE A 219 7.68 12.40 -15.77
N LYS A 220 7.85 13.66 -16.21
CA LYS A 220 7.25 14.83 -15.56
C LYS A 220 5.71 14.70 -15.49
N GLU A 221 5.08 14.31 -16.59
CA GLU A 221 3.64 14.04 -16.65
C GLU A 221 3.23 12.90 -15.70
N GLU A 222 3.92 11.74 -15.77
CA GLU A 222 3.65 10.58 -14.91
C GLU A 222 3.84 10.91 -13.41
N PHE A 223 4.87 11.70 -13.07
CA PHE A 223 5.16 12.12 -11.71
C PHE A 223 4.07 13.04 -11.16
N VAL A 224 3.66 14.06 -11.90
CA VAL A 224 2.60 14.99 -11.46
C VAL A 224 1.24 14.27 -11.39
N GLY A 225 0.90 13.48 -12.42
CA GLY A 225 -0.34 12.72 -12.45
C GLY A 225 -0.44 11.73 -11.28
N GLN A 226 0.66 11.06 -10.96
CA GLN A 226 0.67 10.12 -9.84
C GLN A 226 0.68 10.80 -8.47
N LEU A 227 1.45 11.87 -8.30
CA LEU A 227 1.43 12.64 -7.07
C LEU A 227 0.03 13.24 -6.81
N ALA A 228 -0.64 13.74 -7.85
CA ALA A 228 -2.02 14.20 -7.77
C ALA A 228 -2.99 13.07 -7.37
N HIS A 229 -2.85 11.89 -7.97
CA HIS A 229 -3.65 10.72 -7.59
C HIS A 229 -3.45 10.38 -6.10
N LEU A 230 -2.21 10.25 -5.63
CA LEU A 230 -1.93 9.91 -4.24
C LEU A 230 -2.49 10.95 -3.24
N LEU A 231 -2.48 12.24 -3.59
CA LEU A 231 -3.09 13.31 -2.79
C LEU A 231 -4.63 13.24 -2.73
N ASN A 232 -5.28 12.54 -3.66
CA ASN A 232 -6.72 12.27 -3.66
C ASN A 232 -7.07 10.89 -3.10
N SER A 233 -6.08 10.05 -2.76
CA SER A 233 -6.30 8.68 -2.29
C SER A 233 -5.53 8.40 -1.00
N THR A 234 -4.39 7.73 -1.11
CA THR A 234 -3.57 7.27 0.03
C THR A 234 -3.11 8.39 0.97
N LEU A 235 -2.82 9.56 0.43
CA LEU A 235 -2.31 10.73 1.17
C LEU A 235 -3.41 11.78 1.40
N HIS A 236 -4.68 11.42 1.16
CA HIS A 236 -5.82 12.27 1.47
C HIS A 236 -5.99 12.43 2.98
N TYR A 237 -6.53 13.58 3.41
CA TYR A 237 -6.75 13.91 4.82
C TYR A 237 -7.58 12.83 5.54
N ASP A 238 -8.69 12.40 4.95
CA ASP A 238 -9.59 11.40 5.56
C ASP A 238 -8.92 10.03 5.66
N THR A 239 -8.18 9.61 4.63
CA THR A 239 -7.43 8.35 4.64
C THR A 239 -6.38 8.34 5.75
N ILE A 240 -5.65 9.45 5.90
CA ILE A 240 -4.63 9.58 6.95
C ILE A 240 -5.29 9.62 8.32
N ASN A 241 -6.37 10.38 8.52
CA ASN A 241 -7.06 10.44 9.80
C ASN A 241 -7.67 9.11 10.22
N TYR A 242 -8.31 8.40 9.29
CA TYR A 242 -8.80 7.05 9.56
C TYR A 242 -7.67 6.12 10.01
N ALA A 243 -6.49 6.22 9.36
CA ALA A 243 -5.31 5.48 9.77
C ALA A 243 -4.81 5.93 11.16
N VAL A 244 -4.77 7.24 11.43
CA VAL A 244 -4.39 7.79 12.74
C VAL A 244 -5.32 7.26 13.83
N ASP A 245 -6.63 7.27 13.64
CA ASP A 245 -7.60 6.76 14.62
C ASP A 245 -7.38 5.27 14.90
N ARG A 246 -7.06 4.49 13.86
CA ARG A 246 -6.68 3.08 14.03
C ARG A 246 -5.44 2.92 14.91
N PHE A 247 -4.42 3.75 14.70
CA PHE A 247 -3.19 3.68 15.48
C PHE A 247 -3.35 4.24 16.90
N VAL A 248 -4.19 5.26 17.10
CA VAL A 248 -4.57 5.74 18.44
C VAL A 248 -5.19 4.58 19.22
N LYS A 249 -6.19 3.90 18.66
CA LYS A 249 -6.84 2.74 19.31
C LYS A 249 -5.88 1.61 19.65
N LEU A 250 -4.86 1.37 18.80
CA LEU A 250 -3.85 0.34 19.06
C LEU A 250 -2.89 0.71 20.20
N TYR A 251 -2.76 1.99 20.53
CA TYR A 251 -1.73 2.50 21.45
C TYR A 251 -2.32 3.10 22.73
N GLU A 252 -3.59 3.51 22.74
CA GLU A 252 -4.21 4.29 23.82
C GLU A 252 -4.20 3.60 25.20
N ASN A 253 -4.23 2.27 25.22
CA ASN A 253 -4.15 1.50 26.47
C ASN A 253 -2.72 1.44 27.04
N GLU A 254 -1.70 1.71 26.21
CA GLU A 254 -0.28 1.63 26.58
C GLU A 254 0.41 3.00 26.65
N LEU A 255 -0.12 3.98 25.94
CA LEU A 255 0.28 5.39 25.93
C LEU A 255 -1.00 6.22 25.96
N PRO A 256 -1.06 7.33 26.70
CA PRO A 256 0.02 8.02 27.42
C PRO A 256 0.43 7.33 28.74
N ARG A 257 1.59 7.69 29.31
CA ARG A 257 2.01 7.22 30.64
C ARG A 257 2.67 8.33 31.44
N ASP A 258 2.23 8.45 32.69
CA ASP A 258 2.90 9.28 33.69
C ASP A 258 4.32 8.75 33.96
N ARG A 259 5.24 9.68 34.20
CA ARG A 259 6.62 9.42 34.55
C ARG A 259 6.74 8.59 35.84
N GLU A 260 5.80 8.76 36.78
CA GLU A 260 5.81 8.04 38.06
C GLU A 260 5.49 6.55 37.92
N LEU A 261 4.68 6.19 36.91
CA LEU A 261 4.31 4.80 36.61
C LEU A 261 5.39 4.04 35.83
N LEU A 262 6.50 4.70 35.49
CA LEU A 262 7.56 4.12 34.66
C LEU A 262 8.81 3.77 35.50
N PRO A 263 9.45 2.61 35.21
CA PRO A 263 10.75 2.29 35.75
C PRO A 263 11.76 3.41 35.49
N ARG A 264 12.71 3.63 36.41
CA ARG A 264 13.67 4.75 36.36
C ARG A 264 14.35 4.90 34.99
N TYR A 265 14.72 3.79 34.36
CA TYR A 265 15.40 3.76 33.06
C TYR A 265 14.51 4.18 31.87
N PHE A 266 13.18 4.21 32.03
CA PHE A 266 12.22 4.54 30.97
C PHE A 266 11.49 5.88 31.20
N ARG A 267 11.74 6.55 32.33
CA ARG A 267 11.09 7.82 32.70
C ARG A 267 11.30 8.96 31.68
N ASN A 268 12.33 8.89 30.85
CA ASN A 268 12.65 9.92 29.86
C ASN A 268 11.78 9.83 28.59
N SER A 269 11.01 8.76 28.42
CA SER A 269 10.01 8.60 27.36
C SER A 269 8.58 8.75 27.85
N ALA A 270 8.38 9.20 29.10
CA ALA A 270 7.06 9.54 29.62
C ALA A 270 6.42 10.64 28.75
N ILE A 271 5.10 10.53 28.55
CA ILE A 271 4.30 11.53 27.84
C ILE A 271 2.92 11.56 28.49
N SER A 272 2.49 12.75 28.90
CA SER A 272 1.14 12.94 29.44
C SER A 272 0.09 12.79 28.35
N GLU A 273 -1.14 12.49 28.74
CA GLU A 273 -2.27 12.35 27.82
C GLU A 273 -2.47 13.55 26.92
N SER A 274 -2.56 14.73 27.53
CA SER A 274 -2.70 15.99 26.81
C SER A 274 -1.57 16.20 25.78
N ASN A 275 -0.32 15.88 26.12
CA ASN A 275 0.80 16.01 25.19
C ASN A 275 0.78 14.96 24.08
N TRP A 276 0.37 13.72 24.38
CA TRP A 276 0.23 12.68 23.38
C TRP A 276 -0.88 13.00 22.38
N LEU A 277 -2.06 13.39 22.85
CA LEU A 277 -3.17 13.84 22.00
C LEU A 277 -2.78 15.05 21.15
N LYS A 278 -2.04 16.01 21.70
CA LYS A 278 -1.49 17.13 20.92
C LYS A 278 -0.56 16.64 19.79
N LYS A 279 0.27 15.63 20.03
CA LYS A 279 1.14 15.03 19.00
C LYS A 279 0.35 14.28 17.93
N VAL A 280 -0.74 13.63 18.30
CA VAL A 280 -1.69 13.03 17.37
C VAL A 280 -2.33 14.11 16.48
N ASP A 281 -2.82 15.19 17.08
CA ASP A 281 -3.45 16.29 16.35
C ASP A 281 -2.48 17.05 15.45
N GLU A 282 -1.18 17.11 15.79
CA GLU A 282 -0.14 17.63 14.90
C GLU A 282 -0.08 16.86 13.57
N ILE A 283 -0.23 15.52 13.58
CA ILE A 283 -0.28 14.69 12.36
C ILE A 283 -1.55 15.00 11.55
N ARG A 284 -2.72 15.09 12.21
CA ARG A 284 -3.99 15.42 11.56
C ARG A 284 -3.93 16.80 10.89
N LYS A 285 -3.40 17.79 11.61
CA LYS A 285 -3.18 19.15 11.11
C LYS A 285 -2.20 19.15 9.93
N PHE A 286 -1.12 18.38 10.02
CA PHE A 286 -0.17 18.22 8.92
C PHE A 286 -0.87 17.71 7.66
N ALA A 287 -1.61 16.59 7.76
CA ALA A 287 -2.32 15.99 6.64
C ALA A 287 -3.29 16.98 5.96
N LYS A 288 -4.06 17.74 6.76
CA LYS A 288 -5.02 18.74 6.26
C LYS A 288 -4.36 19.84 5.45
N LEU A 289 -3.24 20.38 5.95
CA LEU A 289 -2.62 21.58 5.39
C LEU A 289 -1.55 21.26 4.34
N ARG A 290 -0.92 20.08 4.42
CA ARG A 290 0.19 19.69 3.55
C ARG A 290 -0.24 19.51 2.10
N SER A 291 -1.40 18.91 1.86
CA SER A 291 -1.92 18.68 0.50
C SER A 291 -2.15 20.00 -0.25
N VAL A 292 -2.73 21.00 0.40
CA VAL A 292 -2.94 22.35 -0.17
C VAL A 292 -1.61 23.00 -0.53
N HIS A 293 -0.66 23.02 0.42
CA HIS A 293 0.66 23.59 0.18
C HIS A 293 1.41 22.87 -0.95
N LEU A 294 1.41 21.54 -0.95
CA LEU A 294 2.12 20.77 -1.95
C LEU A 294 1.51 20.94 -3.34
N ARG A 295 0.18 21.07 -3.46
CA ARG A 295 -0.47 21.40 -4.75
C ARG A 295 -0.02 22.75 -5.29
N ALA A 296 0.01 23.78 -4.45
CA ALA A 296 0.51 25.10 -4.85
C ALA A 296 1.99 25.06 -5.25
N GLU A 297 2.80 24.24 -4.55
CA GLU A 297 4.22 24.06 -4.87
C GLU A 297 4.42 23.33 -6.21
N ILE A 298 3.65 22.27 -6.50
CA ILE A 298 3.66 21.57 -7.79
C ILE A 298 3.27 22.53 -8.92
N ASP A 299 2.20 23.31 -8.72
CA ASP A 299 1.75 24.23 -9.76
C ASP A 299 2.81 25.29 -10.08
N ARG A 300 3.37 25.92 -9.04
CA ARG A 300 4.42 26.92 -9.22
C ARG A 300 5.69 26.37 -9.87
N LEU A 301 6.10 25.15 -9.55
CA LEU A 301 7.39 24.60 -9.97
C LEU A 301 7.33 23.80 -11.28
N ILE A 302 6.18 23.20 -11.61
CA ILE A 302 6.10 22.19 -12.66
C ILE A 302 5.03 22.51 -13.71
N THR A 303 3.79 22.81 -13.31
CA THR A 303 2.66 22.91 -14.26
C THR A 303 2.34 24.32 -14.72
N GLY A 304 2.27 25.29 -13.81
CA GLY A 304 2.04 26.71 -14.08
C GLY A 304 0.67 27.07 -14.68
N LYS A 305 -0.32 26.18 -14.56
CA LYS A 305 -1.63 26.30 -15.22
C LYS A 305 -2.80 26.21 -14.24
N GLY A 306 -2.53 26.03 -12.95
CA GLY A 306 -3.53 25.82 -11.92
C GLY A 306 -4.10 24.40 -11.89
N THR A 307 -5.14 24.24 -11.09
CA THR A 307 -5.82 22.95 -10.86
C THR A 307 -7.26 22.98 -11.34
N TYR A 308 -7.85 21.79 -11.51
CA TYR A 308 -9.28 21.60 -11.75
C TYR A 308 -9.84 20.51 -10.81
N VAL A 309 -11.15 20.55 -10.58
CA VAL A 309 -11.87 19.53 -9.84
C VAL A 309 -12.41 18.48 -10.82
N LEU A 310 -12.08 17.22 -10.61
CA LEU A 310 -12.71 16.09 -11.27
C LEU A 310 -13.81 15.54 -10.37
N LYS A 311 -15.04 15.50 -10.87
CA LYS A 311 -16.18 14.82 -10.24
C LYS A 311 -16.58 13.64 -11.11
N ILE A 312 -16.69 12.46 -10.52
CA ILE A 312 -17.20 11.27 -11.19
C ILE A 312 -18.42 10.80 -10.41
N LYS A 313 -19.59 10.99 -11.02
CA LYS A 313 -20.89 10.63 -10.45
C LYS A 313 -21.14 9.13 -10.59
N GLY A 314 -22.14 8.63 -9.87
CA GLY A 314 -22.59 7.25 -9.91
C GLY A 314 -22.61 6.61 -8.53
N ASP A 315 -23.58 5.72 -8.32
CA ASP A 315 -23.78 5.03 -7.04
C ASP A 315 -23.21 3.60 -7.05
N THR A 316 -22.80 3.11 -8.23
CA THR A 316 -22.27 1.77 -8.44
C THR A 316 -21.12 1.78 -9.44
N GLY A 317 -20.32 0.70 -9.41
CA GLY A 317 -19.16 0.56 -10.28
C GLY A 317 -17.94 1.32 -9.76
N SER A 318 -16.86 1.28 -10.55
CA SER A 318 -15.58 1.83 -10.15
C SER A 318 -14.86 2.51 -11.30
N VAL A 319 -13.85 3.29 -10.95
CA VAL A 319 -12.93 3.90 -11.90
C VAL A 319 -11.48 3.62 -11.53
N VAL A 320 -10.67 3.36 -12.53
CA VAL A 320 -9.21 3.35 -12.43
C VAL A 320 -8.72 4.71 -12.92
N ILE A 321 -7.99 5.43 -12.06
CA ILE A 321 -7.43 6.74 -12.39
C ILE A 321 -5.91 6.62 -12.42
N ASN A 322 -5.30 7.02 -13.53
CA ASN A 322 -3.85 6.99 -13.72
C ASN A 322 -3.22 5.60 -13.47
N GLY A 323 -3.92 4.53 -13.87
CA GLY A 323 -3.47 3.14 -13.72
C GLY A 323 -3.31 2.66 -12.27
N ASN A 324 -4.00 3.27 -11.31
CA ASN A 324 -4.01 2.84 -9.90
C ASN A 324 -5.14 1.84 -9.62
N SER A 325 -5.21 1.33 -8.39
CA SER A 325 -6.30 0.47 -7.94
C SER A 325 -7.68 1.12 -8.16
N PRO A 326 -8.72 0.33 -8.51
CA PRO A 326 -10.07 0.84 -8.69
C PRO A 326 -10.60 1.60 -7.46
N ILE A 327 -11.25 2.73 -7.71
CA ILE A 327 -11.93 3.56 -6.72
C ILE A 327 -13.44 3.42 -6.94
N GLN A 328 -14.18 3.12 -5.87
CA GLN A 328 -15.64 3.06 -5.90
C GLN A 328 -16.24 4.45 -6.14
N LEU A 329 -17.34 4.50 -6.87
CA LEU A 329 -18.08 5.74 -7.10
C LEU A 329 -19.03 6.06 -5.93
N PRO A 330 -19.34 7.34 -5.69
CA PRO A 330 -18.84 8.53 -6.42
C PRO A 330 -17.40 8.90 -6.02
N PHE A 331 -16.72 9.64 -6.90
CA PHE A 331 -15.37 10.15 -6.64
C PHE A 331 -15.26 11.65 -6.91
N GLN A 332 -14.52 12.36 -6.06
CA GLN A 332 -14.10 13.74 -6.32
C GLN A 332 -12.62 13.91 -5.98
N GLY A 333 -11.88 14.59 -6.85
CA GLY A 333 -10.46 14.87 -6.63
C GLY A 333 -9.99 16.13 -7.35
N ILE A 334 -8.83 16.64 -6.91
CA ILE A 334 -8.19 17.81 -7.51
C ILE A 334 -7.00 17.34 -8.36
N TYR A 335 -6.90 17.84 -9.60
CA TYR A 335 -5.84 17.51 -10.56
C TYR A 335 -5.29 18.78 -11.21
N PHE A 336 -4.19 18.66 -11.96
CA PHE A 336 -3.50 19.80 -12.57
C PHE A 336 -3.91 20.00 -14.03
N LYS A 337 -4.13 21.26 -14.43
CA LYS A 337 -4.41 21.60 -15.83
C LYS A 337 -3.16 21.41 -16.68
N GLY A 338 -3.34 20.97 -17.92
CA GLY A 338 -2.26 20.69 -18.87
C GLY A 338 -1.43 19.44 -18.59
N VAL A 339 -1.85 18.59 -17.65
CA VAL A 339 -1.27 17.27 -17.38
C VAL A 339 -2.27 16.21 -17.81
N LYS A 340 -1.84 15.25 -18.64
CA LYS A 340 -2.71 14.15 -19.06
C LYS A 340 -3.18 13.34 -17.85
N LEU A 341 -4.48 13.12 -17.76
CA LEU A 341 -5.09 12.23 -16.78
C LEU A 341 -5.94 11.19 -17.49
N GLU A 342 -5.63 9.91 -17.29
CA GLU A 342 -6.43 8.80 -17.77
C GLU A 342 -7.44 8.36 -16.69
N VAL A 343 -8.71 8.28 -17.07
CA VAL A 343 -9.81 7.76 -16.24
C VAL A 343 -10.46 6.62 -17.00
N LYS A 344 -10.41 5.41 -16.44
CA LYS A 344 -11.04 4.22 -17.02
C LYS A 344 -12.20 3.76 -16.14
N ALA A 345 -13.41 3.73 -16.68
CA ALA A 345 -14.53 3.05 -16.02
C ALA A 345 -14.31 1.54 -16.04
N VAL A 346 -14.48 0.90 -14.88
CA VAL A 346 -14.31 -0.54 -14.71
C VAL A 346 -15.51 -1.12 -13.99
N GLY A 347 -16.09 -2.15 -14.61
CA GLY A 347 -17.11 -2.99 -14.02
C GLY A 347 -16.56 -3.94 -12.97
N ASN A 348 -17.40 -4.86 -12.51
CA ASN A 348 -17.04 -6.01 -11.69
C ASN A 348 -17.88 -7.22 -12.12
N ASP A 349 -17.75 -8.35 -11.43
CA ASP A 349 -18.48 -9.60 -11.76
C ASP A 349 -20.02 -9.45 -11.82
N ARG A 350 -20.55 -8.34 -11.33
CA ARG A 350 -21.99 -8.04 -11.30
C ARG A 350 -22.36 -6.84 -12.16
N LEU A 351 -21.41 -6.07 -12.69
CA LEU A 351 -21.66 -4.81 -13.36
C LEU A 351 -20.82 -4.67 -14.63
N ASP A 352 -21.47 -4.45 -15.76
CA ASP A 352 -20.82 -4.11 -17.03
C ASP A 352 -20.91 -2.62 -17.31
N PHE A 353 -19.79 -2.03 -17.74
CA PHE A 353 -19.77 -0.67 -18.26
C PHE A 353 -20.45 -0.60 -19.64
N THR A 354 -21.34 0.37 -19.83
CA THR A 354 -22.17 0.50 -21.05
C THR A 354 -21.96 1.79 -21.84
N GLY A 355 -21.16 2.70 -21.29
CA GLY A 355 -20.89 4.03 -21.85
C GLY A 355 -20.94 5.11 -20.79
N TRP A 356 -20.67 6.33 -21.19
CA TRP A 356 -20.78 7.53 -20.36
C TRP A 356 -22.11 8.22 -20.63
N LEU A 357 -22.56 9.07 -19.69
CA LEU A 357 -23.80 9.83 -19.84
C LEU A 357 -23.79 10.77 -21.06
N ASP A 358 -22.62 11.30 -21.41
CA ASP A 358 -22.40 12.17 -22.58
C ASP A 358 -22.34 11.43 -23.92
N GLY A 359 -22.59 10.11 -23.93
CA GLY A 359 -22.69 9.30 -25.14
C GLY A 359 -21.41 8.57 -25.54
N GLU A 360 -20.26 8.87 -24.91
CA GLU A 360 -19.00 8.18 -25.17
C GLU A 360 -19.11 6.68 -24.84
N LYS A 361 -18.62 5.81 -25.74
CA LYS A 361 -18.71 4.35 -25.60
C LYS A 361 -17.42 3.73 -25.11
N GLY A 362 -16.28 4.37 -25.35
CA GLY A 362 -14.99 3.93 -24.83
C GLY A 362 -14.96 4.03 -23.30
N SER A 363 -14.47 2.99 -22.62
CA SER A 363 -14.34 3.00 -21.15
C SER A 363 -13.25 3.95 -20.65
N ILE A 364 -12.37 4.43 -21.52
CA ILE A 364 -11.24 5.30 -21.18
C ILE A 364 -11.54 6.74 -21.59
N ARG A 365 -11.28 7.68 -20.68
CA ARG A 365 -11.32 9.12 -20.90
C ARG A 365 -9.94 9.71 -20.64
N ILE A 366 -9.48 10.55 -21.56
CA ILE A 366 -8.23 11.32 -21.41
C ILE A 366 -8.59 12.77 -21.16
N LEU A 367 -8.13 13.32 -20.03
CA LEU A 367 -8.44 14.67 -19.58
C LEU A 367 -7.16 15.51 -19.49
N TYR A 368 -7.28 16.81 -19.77
CA TYR A 368 -6.21 17.80 -19.60
C TYR A 368 -6.62 19.01 -18.75
N GLY A 369 -7.84 19.02 -18.18
CA GLY A 369 -8.31 20.14 -17.35
C GLY A 369 -8.68 21.40 -18.13
N GLY A 370 -9.48 21.27 -19.20
CA GLY A 370 -9.92 22.41 -20.03
C GLY A 370 -10.91 23.37 -19.33
N SER A 371 -11.41 23.01 -18.15
CA SER A 371 -12.32 23.80 -17.32
C SER A 371 -11.91 23.71 -15.85
N ASP A 372 -12.46 24.56 -14.98
CA ASP A 372 -12.22 24.50 -13.53
C ASP A 372 -12.86 23.28 -12.86
N THR A 373 -13.90 22.73 -13.49
CA THR A 373 -14.55 21.49 -13.06
C THR A 373 -14.90 20.63 -14.26
N ILE A 374 -14.51 19.36 -14.21
CA ILE A 374 -14.91 18.32 -15.16
C ILE A 374 -15.79 17.33 -14.41
N THR A 375 -16.96 17.04 -14.98
CA THR A 375 -17.88 16.02 -14.44
C THR A 375 -17.98 14.87 -15.42
N LEU A 376 -17.75 13.64 -14.96
CA LEU A 376 -17.97 12.41 -15.69
C LEU A 376 -19.07 11.59 -15.00
N GLU A 377 -19.79 10.80 -15.77
CA GLU A 377 -20.84 9.92 -15.23
C GLU A 377 -20.87 8.61 -16.04
N PRO A 378 -20.17 7.56 -15.59
CA PRO A 378 -20.19 6.26 -16.23
C PRO A 378 -21.52 5.54 -15.95
N LYS A 379 -22.00 4.79 -16.93
CA LYS A 379 -23.21 3.96 -16.84
C LYS A 379 -22.83 2.49 -16.72
N PHE A 380 -23.38 1.84 -15.71
CA PHE A 380 -23.23 0.40 -15.50
C PHE A 380 -24.59 -0.29 -15.59
N LYS A 381 -24.60 -1.53 -16.10
CA LYS A 381 -25.75 -2.42 -16.05
C LYS A 381 -25.39 -3.70 -15.28
N PRO A 382 -26.34 -4.35 -14.61
CA PRO A 382 -26.10 -5.68 -14.06
C PRO A 382 -25.62 -6.66 -15.14
N VAL A 383 -24.67 -7.51 -14.80
CA VAL A 383 -24.32 -8.68 -15.64
C VAL A 383 -25.49 -9.65 -15.57
N GLU A 384 -26.09 -9.96 -16.72
CA GLU A 384 -27.09 -11.02 -16.82
C GLU A 384 -26.40 -12.36 -16.59
N VAL A 385 -26.56 -12.93 -15.40
CA VAL A 385 -26.21 -14.34 -15.17
C VAL A 385 -27.34 -15.16 -15.79
N PRO A 386 -27.07 -16.02 -16.79
CA PRO A 386 -28.08 -16.96 -17.25
C PRO A 386 -28.55 -17.77 -16.06
N VAL A 387 -29.84 -17.68 -15.73
CA VAL A 387 -30.45 -18.65 -14.83
C VAL A 387 -30.44 -19.95 -15.61
N GLU A 388 -29.47 -20.83 -15.34
CA GLU A 388 -29.62 -22.23 -15.68
C GLU A 388 -30.83 -22.72 -14.87
N THR A 389 -32.00 -22.72 -15.50
CA THR A 389 -33.15 -23.45 -14.99
C THR A 389 -32.67 -24.90 -14.86
N PRO A 390 -32.54 -25.46 -13.64
CA PRO A 390 -32.14 -26.84 -13.53
C PRO A 390 -33.14 -27.67 -14.32
N GLN A 391 -32.67 -28.47 -15.29
CA GLN A 391 -33.48 -29.42 -16.06
C GLN A 391 -34.22 -30.48 -15.19
N ILE A 392 -34.18 -30.34 -13.86
CA ILE A 392 -34.83 -31.21 -12.90
C ILE A 392 -36.35 -30.98 -12.89
N VAL A 393 -36.85 -29.77 -13.18
CA VAL A 393 -38.31 -29.52 -13.15
C VAL A 393 -39.02 -30.15 -14.37
N SER A 394 -38.35 -30.27 -15.52
CA SER A 394 -38.93 -30.95 -16.69
C SER A 394 -38.92 -32.47 -16.59
N GLN A 395 -38.13 -33.05 -15.68
CA GLN A 395 -37.98 -34.51 -15.55
C GLN A 395 -38.92 -35.09 -14.48
N ILE A 396 -39.24 -34.33 -13.42
CA ILE A 396 -40.22 -34.73 -12.41
C ILE A 396 -41.65 -34.79 -13.00
N ASP A 397 -42.00 -33.88 -13.92
CA ASP A 397 -43.31 -33.90 -14.59
C ASP A 397 -43.44 -35.04 -15.63
N ALA A 398 -42.33 -35.52 -16.18
CA ALA A 398 -42.33 -36.66 -17.12
C ALA A 398 -42.41 -38.01 -16.38
N ASP A 399 -41.74 -38.14 -15.25
CA ASP A 399 -41.74 -39.36 -14.44
C ASP A 399 -43.05 -39.56 -13.66
N ALA A 400 -43.74 -38.47 -13.27
CA ALA A 400 -45.07 -38.55 -12.65
C ALA A 400 -46.18 -39.02 -13.61
N ARG A 401 -45.99 -38.89 -14.93
CA ARG A 401 -46.98 -39.28 -15.95
C ARG A 401 -46.80 -40.70 -16.50
N SER A 402 -45.66 -41.35 -16.25
CA SER A 402 -45.34 -42.67 -16.84
C SER A 402 -45.61 -43.87 -15.93
N GLY A 403 -45.97 -43.66 -14.65
CA GLY A 403 -46.44 -44.74 -13.78
C GLY A 403 -45.41 -45.83 -13.46
N VAL A 404 -44.12 -45.59 -13.71
CA VAL A 404 -43.05 -46.57 -13.43
C VAL A 404 -42.41 -46.26 -12.09
N SER A 405 -42.54 -47.17 -11.12
CA SER A 405 -41.79 -47.08 -9.86
C SER A 405 -40.28 -47.23 -10.10
N PRO A 406 -39.42 -46.36 -9.55
CA PRO A 406 -37.98 -46.50 -9.71
C PRO A 406 -37.44 -47.65 -8.85
N LYS A 407 -36.73 -48.60 -9.49
CA LYS A 407 -35.82 -49.52 -8.79
C LYS A 407 -34.60 -48.73 -8.32
N ILE A 408 -34.44 -48.61 -7.00
CA ILE A 408 -33.26 -48.01 -6.37
C ILE A 408 -32.07 -48.96 -6.55
N SER A 409 -31.14 -48.59 -7.43
CA SER A 409 -29.80 -49.18 -7.52
C SER A 409 -28.82 -48.31 -6.72
N THR A 410 -28.32 -48.84 -5.61
CA THR A 410 -27.29 -48.23 -4.78
C THR A 410 -25.91 -48.29 -5.47
N LYS A 411 -25.61 -47.28 -6.29
CA LYS A 411 -24.21 -46.90 -6.58
C LYS A 411 -23.96 -45.52 -5.99
N ARG A 412 -23.11 -45.49 -4.95
CA ARG A 412 -22.59 -44.29 -4.30
C ARG A 412 -21.74 -43.51 -5.33
N SER A 413 -22.22 -42.35 -5.77
CA SER A 413 -21.41 -41.31 -6.41
C SER A 413 -21.28 -40.14 -5.44
N GLU A 414 -20.05 -39.84 -5.03
CA GLU A 414 -19.71 -38.87 -3.97
C GLU A 414 -19.75 -37.39 -4.39
N GLU A 415 -20.38 -37.01 -5.50
CA GLU A 415 -20.19 -35.67 -6.09
C GLU A 415 -21.43 -34.74 -6.11
N LYS A 416 -22.50 -35.05 -5.36
CA LYS A 416 -23.72 -34.20 -5.35
C LYS A 416 -24.25 -33.78 -3.98
N THR A 417 -23.41 -33.84 -2.95
CA THR A 417 -23.79 -33.40 -1.58
C THR A 417 -23.41 -31.95 -1.26
N ASP A 418 -22.51 -31.33 -2.02
CA ASP A 418 -22.03 -29.97 -1.71
C ASP A 418 -23.01 -28.87 -2.10
N GLY A 419 -23.78 -29.04 -3.19
CA GLY A 419 -24.74 -28.02 -3.65
C GLY A 419 -25.94 -27.81 -2.73
N LEU A 420 -26.43 -28.87 -2.07
CA LEU A 420 -27.59 -28.79 -1.18
C LEU A 420 -27.22 -28.16 0.18
N LEU A 421 -25.99 -28.40 0.66
CA LEU A 421 -25.46 -27.83 1.90
C LEU A 421 -25.11 -26.33 1.77
N VAL A 422 -24.68 -25.88 0.59
CA VAL A 422 -24.46 -24.44 0.30
C VAL A 422 -25.79 -23.68 0.22
N TYR A 423 -26.85 -24.30 -0.29
CA TYR A 423 -28.17 -23.65 -0.37
C TYR A 423 -28.84 -23.52 1.02
N LEU A 424 -28.75 -24.55 1.87
CA LEU A 424 -29.26 -24.50 3.26
C LEU A 424 -28.48 -23.51 4.15
N SER A 425 -27.18 -23.31 3.92
CA SER A 425 -26.38 -22.32 4.65
C SER A 425 -26.70 -20.88 4.23
N TYR A 426 -27.11 -20.63 2.98
CA TYR A 426 -27.55 -19.30 2.55
C TYR A 426 -28.94 -18.89 3.08
N VAL A 427 -29.86 -19.84 3.25
CA VAL A 427 -31.22 -19.55 3.78
C VAL A 427 -31.20 -19.28 5.30
N LEU A 428 -30.23 -19.83 6.04
CA LEU A 428 -30.13 -19.64 7.50
C LEU A 428 -29.37 -18.36 7.92
N ILE A 429 -28.62 -17.73 7.02
CA ILE A 429 -27.92 -16.45 7.30
C ILE A 429 -28.86 -15.24 7.19
N THR A 430 -29.94 -15.33 6.40
CA THR A 430 -30.93 -14.24 6.24
C THR A 430 -32.03 -14.23 7.30
N SER A 431 -32.11 -15.25 8.17
CA SER A 431 -33.23 -15.43 9.13
C SER A 431 -32.84 -15.43 10.62
N GLY A 432 -31.60 -15.07 10.97
CA GLY A 432 -31.29 -14.58 12.33
C GLY A 432 -31.36 -15.60 13.47
N PHE A 433 -30.84 -16.82 13.29
CA PHE A 433 -30.62 -17.77 14.39
C PHE A 433 -29.18 -18.31 14.41
N VAL A 434 -28.51 -18.19 15.56
CA VAL A 434 -27.17 -18.71 15.83
C VAL A 434 -27.26 -20.19 16.21
N LEU A 435 -26.45 -21.05 15.57
CA LEU A 435 -26.24 -22.43 16.01
C LEU A 435 -24.73 -22.75 15.98
N ILE A 436 -24.17 -23.01 17.16
CA ILE A 436 -22.77 -23.42 17.35
C ILE A 436 -22.67 -24.92 17.05
N VAL A 437 -21.84 -25.30 16.08
CA VAL A 437 -21.43 -26.70 15.88
C VAL A 437 -19.93 -26.81 16.19
N ALA A 438 -19.62 -27.40 17.35
CA ALA A 438 -18.27 -27.75 17.76
C ALA A 438 -17.82 -29.03 17.05
N TYR A 439 -16.69 -28.99 16.34
CA TYR A 439 -16.10 -30.17 15.72
C TYR A 439 -15.08 -30.83 16.66
N TYR A 440 -15.45 -31.98 17.23
CA TYR A 440 -14.60 -32.87 18.00
C TYR A 440 -14.05 -33.97 17.07
N ARG A 441 -12.75 -33.96 16.75
CA ARG A 441 -12.09 -35.12 16.09
C ARG A 441 -11.39 -35.96 17.15
N ARG A 442 -12.07 -37.02 17.60
CA ARG A 442 -11.57 -38.02 18.55
C ARG A 442 -10.66 -39.02 17.82
N ARG A 443 -9.43 -39.19 18.35
CA ARG A 443 -8.50 -40.30 18.07
C ARG A 443 -9.22 -41.66 18.18
N ALA A 444 -8.94 -42.57 17.25
CA ALA A 444 -9.07 -44.00 17.46
C ALA A 444 -7.74 -44.70 17.12
N LYS A 445 -7.25 -45.45 18.10
CA LYS A 445 -6.09 -46.35 18.07
C LYS A 445 -6.37 -47.54 17.14
N LEU A 446 -5.33 -48.05 16.51
CA LEU A 446 -5.16 -49.49 16.25
C LEU A 446 -3.70 -49.85 16.60
N SER A 447 -3.57 -50.61 17.70
CA SER A 447 -2.51 -51.57 18.03
C SER A 447 -2.50 -52.71 16.97
N GLN A 448 -1.51 -53.58 16.74
CA GLN A 448 -0.27 -53.99 17.42
C GLN A 448 0.46 -55.00 16.48
N SER A 449 1.63 -55.50 16.95
CA SER A 449 2.43 -56.67 16.53
C SER A 449 3.57 -56.36 15.55
N VAL A 450 4.85 -56.73 15.79
CA VAL A 450 5.54 -57.53 16.83
C VAL A 450 6.81 -56.80 17.25
#